data_AF-A0A838VQU7-F1
#
_entry.id   AF-A0A838VQU7-F1
#
_cell.length_a   1.000
_cell.length_b   1.000
_cell.length_c   1.000
_cell.angle_alpha   90.00
_cell.angle_beta   90.00
_cell.angle_gamma   90.00
#
_symmetry.space_group_name_H-M   'P 1'
#
loop_
_entity.id
_entity.type
_entity.pdbx_description
1 polymer ?
#
loop_
_entity_poly.entity_id
_entity_poly.type
_entity_poly.pdbx_seq_one_letter_code
_entity_poly.pdbx_strand_id
1 'polypeptide(L)'
;VLLWVLGFYSNVAIAWVGALVADLVINKPLGLSPSYIEFKRAHLYNFNPVGFGSMTVGSVVSVIAFFGLMGPAAQAFSTFIALGIAFILSPIIAIVTKGKYYIARKDVDFHDNPEAIGLTTCSICEYDYEREDMAFCPVYQGPICSLCCSLDANCHDACKVAPQV
;
A
#
# COMPACT_ATOMS: atom_id res chain seq x y z
N VAL A 1 21.35 -24.28 8.27
CA VAL A 1 21.17 -23.30 7.17
C VAL A 1 19.71 -22.90 7.00
N LEU A 2 18.78 -23.82 6.72
CA LEU A 2 17.36 -23.48 6.48
C LEU A 2 16.69 -22.69 7.63
N LEU A 3 16.89 -23.10 8.88
CA LEU A 3 16.36 -22.39 10.05
C LEU A 3 16.88 -20.93 10.16
N TRP A 4 18.13 -20.72 9.75
CA TRP A 4 18.76 -19.40 9.76
C TRP A 4 18.20 -18.49 8.68
N VAL A 5 18.03 -19.05 7.47
CA VAL A 5 17.39 -18.35 6.34
C VAL A 5 15.94 -18.00 6.68
N LEU A 6 15.18 -18.95 7.24
CA LEU A 6 13.80 -18.71 7.65
C LEU A 6 13.70 -17.69 8.78
N GLY A 7 14.64 -17.69 9.74
CA GLY A 7 14.75 -16.68 10.79
C GLY A 7 14.99 -15.28 10.21
N PHE A 8 15.91 -15.16 9.26
CA PHE A 8 16.18 -13.90 8.57
C PHE A 8 14.94 -13.37 7.83
N TYR A 9 14.27 -14.20 7.02
CA TYR A 9 13.06 -13.80 6.29
C TYR A 9 11.89 -13.46 7.21
N SER A 10 11.76 -14.17 8.35
CA SER A 10 10.71 -13.92 9.35
C SER A 10 10.76 -12.49 9.91
N ASN A 11 11.95 -11.90 10.05
CA ASN A 11 12.09 -10.52 10.54
C ASN A 11 11.46 -9.49 9.59
N VAL A 12 11.65 -9.68 8.28
CA VAL A 12 11.04 -8.80 7.27
C VAL A 12 9.53 -9.03 7.19
N ALA A 13 9.11 -10.29 7.19
CA ALA A 13 7.69 -10.65 7.12
C ALA A 13 6.90 -10.10 8.33
N ILE A 14 7.44 -10.19 9.54
CA ILE A 14 6.74 -9.71 10.74
C ILE A 14 6.72 -8.18 10.83
N ALA A 15 7.73 -7.48 10.31
CA ALA A 15 7.70 -6.02 10.20
C ALA A 15 6.57 -5.57 9.25
N TRP A 16 6.40 -6.26 8.12
CA TRP A 16 5.30 -5.99 7.19
C TRP A 16 3.93 -6.23 7.85
N VAL A 17 3.74 -7.37 8.52
CA VAL A 17 2.52 -7.67 9.28
C VAL A 17 2.28 -6.60 10.35
N GLY A 18 3.31 -6.19 11.09
CA GLY A 18 3.21 -5.15 12.12
C GLY A 18 2.70 -3.81 11.57
N ALA A 19 3.26 -3.36 10.45
CA ALA A 19 2.82 -2.13 9.79
C ALA A 19 1.37 -2.22 9.29
N LEU A 20 0.98 -3.36 8.70
CA LEU A 20 -0.40 -3.61 8.25
C LEU A 20 -1.41 -3.63 9.39
N VAL A 21 -1.11 -4.36 10.47
CA VAL A 21 -1.99 -4.46 11.63
C VAL A 21 -2.16 -3.09 12.28
N ALA A 22 -1.08 -2.31 12.40
CA ALA A 22 -1.18 -0.94 12.90
C ALA A 22 -2.06 -0.05 12.00
N ASP A 23 -1.98 -0.21 10.68
CA ASP A 23 -2.83 0.57 9.77
C ASP A 23 -4.32 0.25 9.95
N LEU A 24 -4.66 -1.04 10.01
CA LEU A 24 -6.03 -1.50 10.10
C LEU A 24 -6.67 -1.29 11.48
N VAL A 25 -5.90 -1.47 12.56
CA VAL A 25 -6.40 -1.43 13.94
C VAL A 25 -6.24 -0.05 14.59
N ILE A 26 -5.25 0.74 14.17
CA ILE A 26 -5.00 2.07 14.75
C ILE A 26 -5.34 3.18 13.75
N ASN A 27 -4.67 3.23 12.59
CA ASN A 27 -4.79 4.38 11.69
C ASN A 27 -6.20 4.54 11.15
N LYS A 28 -6.85 3.43 10.78
CA LYS A 28 -8.19 3.43 10.19
C LYS A 28 -9.27 3.84 11.21
N PRO A 29 -9.34 3.29 12.44
CA PRO A 29 -10.30 3.77 13.45
C PRO A 29 -10.06 5.20 13.92
N LEU A 30 -8.80 5.66 13.92
CA LEU A 30 -8.46 7.05 14.28
C LEU A 30 -8.68 8.05 13.13
N GLY A 31 -9.11 7.61 11.95
CA GLY A 31 -9.33 8.47 10.79
C GLY A 31 -8.05 8.99 10.14
N LEU A 32 -6.89 8.40 10.44
CA LEU A 32 -5.61 8.70 9.78
C LEU A 32 -5.49 8.01 8.41
N SER A 33 -6.18 6.88 8.24
CA SER A 33 -6.29 6.09 7.01
C SER A 33 -7.74 6.14 6.49
N PRO A 34 -7.97 6.09 5.15
CA PRO A 34 -9.32 6.10 4.58
C PRO A 34 -10.24 4.98 5.14
N SER A 35 -11.54 5.25 5.14
CA SER A 35 -12.55 4.31 5.66
C SER A 35 -12.79 3.09 4.75
N TYR A 36 -12.34 3.12 3.51
CA TYR A 36 -12.38 2.01 2.56
C TYR A 36 -10.97 1.64 2.10
N ILE A 37 -10.82 0.44 1.53
CA ILE A 37 -9.55 -0.03 0.97
C ILE A 37 -9.63 0.17 -0.53
N GLU A 38 -8.73 0.99 -1.06
CA GLU A 38 -8.57 1.21 -2.49
C GLU A 38 -7.55 0.22 -3.05
N PHE A 39 -7.90 -0.46 -4.14
CA PHE A 39 -7.03 -1.46 -4.80
C PHE A 39 -6.54 -0.99 -6.17
N LYS A 40 -7.19 0.01 -6.78
CA LYS A 40 -6.87 0.47 -8.11
C LYS A 40 -5.55 1.24 -8.13
N ARG A 41 -4.58 0.78 -8.93
CA ARG A 41 -3.27 1.45 -9.10
C ARG A 41 -3.41 2.94 -9.47
N ALA A 42 -4.43 3.30 -10.25
CA ALA A 42 -4.67 4.68 -10.68
C ALA A 42 -4.97 5.64 -9.51
N HIS A 43 -5.51 5.13 -8.40
CA HIS A 43 -5.91 5.92 -7.23
C HIS A 43 -4.89 5.86 -6.09
N LEU A 44 -3.92 4.95 -6.16
CA LEU A 44 -2.89 4.78 -5.13
C LEU A 44 -1.57 5.45 -5.53
N TYR A 45 -0.84 5.99 -4.57
CA TYR A 45 0.55 6.36 -4.80
C TYR A 45 1.41 5.13 -5.03
N ASN A 46 2.50 5.26 -5.81
CA ASN A 46 3.47 4.17 -5.99
C ASN A 46 4.16 3.78 -4.67
N PHE A 47 4.26 4.75 -3.77
CA PHE A 47 4.95 4.59 -2.50
C PHE A 47 4.12 5.20 -1.38
N ASN A 48 3.72 4.38 -0.41
CA ASN A 48 3.12 4.84 0.82
C ASN A 48 4.16 4.76 1.96
N PRO A 49 4.71 5.90 2.43
CA PRO A 49 5.70 5.92 3.50
C PRO A 49 5.18 5.36 4.83
N VAL A 50 3.85 5.36 5.05
CA VAL A 50 3.25 4.86 6.29
C VAL A 50 3.52 3.37 6.46
N GLY A 51 3.11 2.55 5.50
CA GLY A 51 3.32 1.11 5.55
C GLY A 51 4.76 0.72 5.21
N PHE A 52 5.22 1.14 4.03
CA PHE A 52 6.52 0.72 3.51
C PHE A 52 7.68 1.29 4.33
N GLY A 53 7.61 2.55 4.75
CA GLY A 53 8.64 3.18 5.58
C GLY A 53 8.76 2.48 6.93
N SER A 54 7.64 2.23 7.61
CA SER A 54 7.60 1.51 8.89
C SER A 54 8.15 0.09 8.77
N MET A 55 7.72 -0.66 7.74
CA MET A 55 8.24 -2.00 7.45
C MET A 55 9.74 -1.98 7.21
N THR A 56 10.24 -1.02 6.41
CA THR A 56 11.66 -0.92 6.07
C THR A 56 12.51 -0.64 7.29
N VAL A 57 12.12 0.35 8.11
CA VAL A 57 12.86 0.69 9.33
C VAL A 57 12.84 -0.47 10.33
N GLY A 58 11.66 -1.09 10.55
CA GLY A 58 11.54 -2.26 11.43
C GLY A 58 12.41 -3.42 10.96
N SER A 59 12.43 -3.69 9.64
CA SER A 59 13.26 -4.75 9.05
C SER A 59 14.75 -4.48 9.21
N VAL A 60 15.22 -3.26 8.90
CA VAL A 60 16.64 -2.90 9.00
C VAL A 60 17.14 -3.02 10.44
N VAL A 61 16.41 -2.45 11.40
CA VAL A 61 16.81 -2.50 12.82
C VAL A 61 16.80 -3.93 13.34
N SER A 62 15.78 -4.71 12.98
CA SER A 62 15.67 -6.10 13.37
C SER A 62 16.79 -6.97 12.77
N VAL A 63 17.16 -6.75 11.51
CA VAL A 63 18.26 -7.47 10.86
C VAL A 63 19.59 -7.15 11.54
N ILE A 64 19.84 -5.89 11.90
CA ILE A 64 21.02 -5.50 12.69
C ILE A 64 21.04 -6.25 14.02
N ALA A 65 19.88 -6.33 14.71
CA ALA A 65 19.75 -7.09 15.95
C ALA A 65 19.98 -8.60 15.74
N PHE A 66 19.45 -9.18 14.67
CA PHE A 66 19.54 -10.61 14.33
C PHE A 66 21.00 -11.06 14.09
N PHE A 67 21.85 -10.19 13.55
CA PHE A 67 23.30 -10.44 13.41
C PHE A 67 24.08 -10.24 14.72
N GLY A 68 23.42 -9.86 15.82
CA GLY A 68 24.03 -9.73 17.14
C GLY A 68 24.74 -8.41 17.40
N LEU A 69 24.67 -7.44 16.48
CA LEU A 69 25.34 -6.13 16.63
C LEU A 69 24.77 -5.30 17.79
N MET A 70 23.55 -5.62 18.24
CA MET A 70 22.87 -4.96 19.37
C MET A 70 22.94 -5.78 20.67
N GLY A 71 23.75 -6.85 20.69
CA GLY A 71 23.93 -7.74 21.83
C GLY A 71 23.00 -8.96 21.85
N PRO A 72 23.25 -9.93 22.76
CA PRO A 72 22.59 -11.25 22.74
C PRO A 72 21.09 -11.19 23.00
N ALA A 73 20.64 -10.26 23.86
CA ALA A 73 19.23 -10.08 24.15
C ALA A 73 18.46 -9.60 22.91
N ALA A 74 18.94 -8.53 22.25
CA ALA A 74 18.31 -8.00 21.06
C ALA A 74 18.29 -9.02 19.91
N GLN A 75 19.32 -9.85 19.79
CA GLN A 75 19.36 -10.94 18.83
C GLN A 75 18.23 -11.94 19.02
N ALA A 76 18.00 -12.39 20.27
CA ALA A 76 16.93 -13.32 20.61
C ALA A 76 15.53 -12.72 20.39
N PHE A 77 15.38 -11.40 20.56
CA PHE A 77 14.11 -10.68 20.39
C PHE A 77 13.97 -9.95 19.04
N SER A 78 14.83 -10.24 18.06
CA SER A 78 14.88 -9.53 16.76
C SER A 78 13.53 -9.44 16.05
N THR A 79 12.73 -10.51 16.03
CA THR A 79 11.39 -10.53 15.43
C THR A 79 10.40 -9.64 16.19
N PHE A 80 10.46 -9.61 17.51
CA PHE A 80 9.63 -8.72 18.33
C PHE A 80 10.02 -7.25 18.15
N ILE A 81 11.32 -6.98 18.00
CA ILE A 81 11.83 -5.64 17.67
C ILE A 81 11.27 -5.18 16.32
N ALA A 82 11.32 -6.06 15.30
CA ALA A 82 10.78 -5.76 13.97
C ALA A 82 9.29 -5.38 14.02
N LEU A 83 8.50 -6.21 14.71
CA LEU A 83 7.07 -6.01 14.91
C LEU A 83 6.80 -4.69 15.65
N GLY A 84 7.44 -4.48 16.80
CA GLY A 84 7.21 -3.31 17.64
C GLY A 84 7.58 -2.00 16.94
N ILE A 85 8.71 -1.96 16.24
CA ILE A 85 9.14 -0.77 15.49
C ILE A 85 8.15 -0.47 14.37
N ALA A 86 7.80 -1.45 13.54
CA ALA A 86 6.90 -1.24 12.42
C ALA A 86 5.47 -0.84 12.87
N PHE A 87 5.00 -1.47 13.96
CA PHE A 87 3.69 -1.18 14.54
C PHE A 87 3.60 0.24 15.12
N ILE A 88 4.67 0.72 15.78
CA ILE A 88 4.71 2.06 16.37
C ILE A 88 4.96 3.14 15.30
N LEU A 89 5.83 2.88 14.33
CA LEU A 89 6.16 3.86 13.29
C LEU A 89 5.00 4.12 12.33
N SER A 90 4.13 3.14 12.08
CA SER A 90 3.01 3.31 11.13
C SER A 90 2.10 4.48 11.56
N PRO A 91 1.55 4.52 12.79
CA PRO A 91 0.78 5.68 13.26
C PRO A 91 1.57 6.98 13.31
N ILE A 92 2.85 6.94 13.71
CA ILE A 92 3.69 8.15 13.76
C ILE A 92 3.84 8.75 12.37
N ILE A 93 4.19 7.94 11.37
CA ILE A 93 4.35 8.39 9.99
C ILE A 93 3.00 8.85 9.43
N ALA A 94 1.90 8.17 9.73
CA ALA A 94 0.56 8.58 9.31
C ALA A 94 0.18 9.97 9.84
N ILE A 95 0.46 10.23 11.13
CA ILE A 95 0.24 11.54 11.77
C ILE A 95 1.13 12.62 11.14
N VAL A 96 2.43 12.34 10.98
CA VAL A 96 3.40 13.29 10.41
C VAL A 96 3.07 13.63 8.97
N THR A 97 2.64 12.64 8.18
CA THR A 97 2.25 12.83 6.77
C THR A 97 0.80 13.29 6.60
N LYS A 98 0.02 13.38 7.69
CA LYS A 98 -1.41 13.75 7.68
C LYS A 98 -2.25 12.92 6.70
N GLY A 99 -1.91 11.64 6.54
CA GLY A 99 -2.62 10.74 5.61
C GLY A 99 -2.49 11.09 4.12
N LYS A 100 -1.57 11.99 3.73
CA LYS A 100 -1.45 12.49 2.35
C LYS A 100 -1.21 11.39 1.30
N TYR A 101 -0.57 10.29 1.68
CA TYR A 101 -0.07 9.26 0.75
C TYR A 101 -0.99 8.04 0.60
N TYR A 102 -2.22 8.06 1.12
CA TYR A 102 -3.16 6.95 0.92
C TYR A 102 -3.84 7.00 -0.45
N ILE A 103 -4.29 8.17 -0.90
CA ILE A 103 -5.06 8.33 -2.16
C ILE A 103 -4.42 9.44 -3.02
N ALA A 104 -4.01 9.08 -4.24
CA ALA A 104 -3.39 9.96 -5.22
C ALA A 104 -4.42 10.82 -5.97
N ARG A 105 -5.60 10.27 -6.28
CA ARG A 105 -6.72 10.99 -6.90
C ARG A 105 -8.05 10.40 -6.45
N LYS A 106 -9.09 11.24 -6.41
CA LYS A 106 -10.47 10.77 -6.18
C LYS A 106 -11.00 10.04 -7.41
N ASP A 107 -11.90 9.09 -7.16
CA ASP A 107 -12.67 8.42 -8.21
C ASP A 107 -13.95 9.20 -8.48
N VAL A 108 -13.89 10.09 -9.45
CA VAL A 108 -15.03 10.91 -9.89
C VAL A 108 -15.84 10.23 -11.00
N ASP A 109 -15.26 9.23 -11.67
CA ASP A 109 -15.78 8.68 -12.93
C ASP A 109 -16.65 7.44 -12.68
N PHE A 110 -16.29 6.61 -11.69
CA PHE A 110 -16.92 5.29 -11.47
C PHE A 110 -17.55 5.13 -10.09
N HIS A 111 -17.08 5.86 -9.06
CA HIS A 111 -17.55 5.68 -7.67
C HIS A 111 -18.65 6.68 -7.24
N ASP A 112 -18.71 7.89 -7.82
CA ASP A 112 -19.64 8.96 -7.39
C ASP A 112 -20.99 8.97 -8.15
N ASN A 113 -21.24 8.02 -9.06
CA ASN A 113 -22.52 7.89 -9.78
C ASN A 113 -23.30 6.61 -9.36
N PRO A 114 -24.11 6.68 -8.29
CA PRO A 114 -24.84 5.52 -7.76
C PRO A 114 -25.95 4.98 -8.66
N GLU A 115 -26.36 5.68 -9.73
CA GLU A 115 -27.40 5.22 -10.66
C GLU A 115 -26.87 4.29 -11.75
N ALA A 116 -25.55 4.20 -11.86
CA ALA A 116 -24.90 3.55 -12.98
C ALA A 116 -24.46 2.13 -12.55
N ILE A 117 -25.45 1.25 -12.47
CA ILE A 117 -25.30 -0.18 -12.13
C ILE A 117 -24.94 -0.94 -13.41
N GLY A 118 -23.84 -1.69 -13.41
CA GLY A 118 -23.53 -2.63 -14.49
C GLY A 118 -22.06 -2.76 -14.83
N LEU A 119 -21.77 -3.75 -15.68
CA LEU A 119 -20.44 -4.03 -16.19
C LEU A 119 -19.95 -2.89 -17.11
N THR A 120 -18.64 -2.66 -17.10
CA THR A 120 -17.97 -1.75 -18.02
C THR A 120 -16.93 -2.52 -18.81
N THR A 121 -16.91 -2.32 -20.13
CA THR A 121 -15.95 -2.96 -21.02
C THR A 121 -14.59 -2.23 -20.96
N CYS A 122 -13.51 -2.97 -20.77
CA CYS A 122 -12.16 -2.43 -20.80
C CYS A 122 -11.72 -2.12 -22.23
N SER A 123 -11.20 -0.91 -22.47
CA SER A 123 -10.71 -0.46 -23.77
C SER A 123 -9.45 -1.19 -24.28
N ILE A 124 -8.78 -1.96 -23.43
CA ILE A 124 -7.52 -2.65 -23.77
C ILE A 124 -7.73 -4.14 -24.00
N CYS A 125 -8.37 -4.83 -23.05
CA CYS A 125 -8.58 -6.28 -23.14
C CYS A 125 -9.99 -6.66 -23.63
N GLU A 126 -10.89 -5.70 -23.82
CA GLU A 126 -12.25 -5.89 -24.34
C GLU A 126 -13.16 -6.80 -23.49
N TYR A 127 -12.75 -7.13 -22.27
CA TYR A 127 -13.57 -7.86 -21.29
C TYR A 127 -14.38 -6.90 -20.42
N ASP A 128 -15.50 -7.42 -19.91
CA ASP A 128 -16.41 -6.73 -19.02
C ASP A 128 -16.04 -6.96 -17.54
N TYR A 129 -15.97 -5.87 -16.78
CA TYR A 129 -15.63 -5.88 -15.35
C TYR A 129 -16.60 -5.04 -14.53
N GLU A 130 -16.63 -5.31 -13.22
CA GLU A 130 -17.30 -4.48 -12.23
C GLU A 130 -16.64 -3.08 -12.17
N ARG A 131 -17.42 -2.05 -11.86
CA ARG A 131 -16.95 -0.65 -11.90
C ARG A 131 -15.89 -0.35 -10.85
N GLU A 132 -15.98 -1.05 -9.73
CA GLU A 132 -15.04 -1.02 -8.63
C GLU A 132 -13.63 -1.41 -9.10
N ASP A 133 -13.54 -2.24 -10.14
CA ASP A 133 -12.29 -2.66 -10.79
C ASP A 133 -11.89 -1.80 -12.00
N MET A 134 -12.62 -0.72 -12.27
CA MET A 134 -12.43 0.12 -13.45
C MET A 134 -11.93 1.52 -13.08
N ALA A 135 -11.11 2.09 -13.96
CA ALA A 135 -10.61 3.46 -13.86
C ALA A 135 -10.61 4.13 -15.24
N PHE A 136 -10.59 5.45 -15.28
CA PHE A 136 -10.43 6.18 -16.53
C PHE A 136 -8.95 6.40 -16.84
N CYS A 137 -8.51 5.97 -18.03
CA CYS A 137 -7.15 6.20 -18.51
C CYS A 137 -7.08 7.44 -19.42
N PRO A 138 -6.32 8.50 -19.05
CA PRO A 138 -6.17 9.68 -19.89
C PRO A 138 -5.32 9.45 -21.14
N VAL A 139 -4.53 8.37 -21.20
CA VAL A 139 -3.69 8.07 -22.37
C VAL A 139 -4.50 7.40 -23.48
N TYR A 140 -5.35 6.44 -23.12
CA TYR A 140 -6.24 5.73 -24.06
C TYR A 140 -7.63 6.35 -24.19
N GLN A 141 -7.92 7.40 -23.40
CA GLN A 141 -9.19 8.13 -23.41
C GLN A 141 -10.40 7.20 -23.22
N GLY A 142 -10.31 6.28 -22.26
CA GLY A 142 -11.36 5.28 -22.04
C GLY A 142 -11.25 4.53 -20.71
N PRO A 143 -12.29 3.73 -20.38
CA PRO A 143 -12.29 2.84 -19.23
C PRO A 143 -11.21 1.76 -19.37
N ILE A 144 -10.47 1.51 -18.30
CA ILE A 144 -9.44 0.48 -18.21
C ILE A 144 -9.63 -0.33 -16.92
N CYS A 145 -9.47 -1.65 -16.98
CA CYS A 145 -9.52 -2.48 -15.78
C CYS A 145 -8.26 -2.33 -14.94
N SER A 146 -8.37 -2.61 -13.64
CA SER A 146 -7.30 -2.49 -12.65
C SER A 146 -6.05 -3.30 -13.06
N LEU A 147 -6.23 -4.48 -13.66
CA LEU A 147 -5.13 -5.32 -14.12
C LEU A 147 -4.39 -4.72 -15.32
N CYS A 148 -5.10 -4.32 -16.38
CA CYS A 148 -4.49 -3.65 -17.53
C CYS A 148 -3.80 -2.34 -17.11
N CYS A 149 -4.42 -1.55 -16.22
CA CYS A 149 -3.81 -0.35 -15.65
C CYS A 149 -2.52 -0.67 -14.86
N SER A 150 -2.48 -1.80 -14.16
CA SER A 150 -1.32 -2.21 -13.37
C SER A 150 -0.15 -2.69 -14.22
N LEU A 151 -0.45 -3.34 -15.35
CA LEU A 151 0.57 -3.89 -16.26
C LEU A 151 1.07 -2.88 -17.30
N ASP A 152 0.35 -1.79 -17.53
CA ASP A 152 0.76 -0.77 -18.48
C ASP A 152 1.89 0.12 -17.95
N ALA A 153 3.04 0.08 -18.63
CA ALA A 153 4.21 0.90 -18.34
C ALA A 153 4.35 2.13 -19.26
N ASN A 154 3.60 2.18 -20.37
CA ASN A 154 3.69 3.25 -21.37
C ASN A 154 3.02 4.55 -20.92
N CYS A 155 2.07 4.45 -19.98
CA CYS A 155 1.30 5.59 -19.52
C CYS A 155 2.04 6.51 -18.52
N HIS A 156 3.19 6.07 -17.99
CA HIS A 156 4.01 6.82 -17.02
C HIS A 156 3.22 7.47 -15.85
N ASP A 157 2.24 6.74 -15.31
CA ASP A 157 1.35 7.18 -14.23
C ASP A 157 0.56 8.47 -14.55
N ALA A 158 0.33 8.79 -15.83
CA ALA A 158 -0.48 9.94 -16.25
C ALA A 158 -1.88 9.94 -15.62
N CYS A 159 -2.42 8.76 -15.29
CA CYS A 159 -3.68 8.62 -14.58
C CYS A 159 -3.71 9.28 -13.19
N LYS A 160 -2.56 9.47 -12.53
CA LYS A 160 -2.44 10.05 -11.18
C LYS A 160 -2.29 11.57 -11.19
N VAL A 161 -2.00 12.15 -12.36
CA VAL A 161 -1.64 13.57 -12.53
C VAL A 161 -2.79 14.40 -13.11
N ALA A 162 -4.03 13.88 -13.08
CA ALA A 162 -5.17 14.46 -13.78
C ALA A 162 -5.24 15.99 -13.61
N PRO A 163 -5.45 16.74 -14.72
CA PRO A 163 -5.29 18.18 -14.76
C PRO A 163 -6.22 18.84 -13.75
N GLN A 164 -5.71 19.84 -13.04
CA GLN A 164 -6.57 20.73 -12.27
C GLN A 164 -7.45 21.46 -13.28
N VAL A 165 -8.72 21.05 -13.38
CA VAL A 165 -9.77 21.82 -14.04
C VAL A 165 -10.48 22.64 -12.98
#